data_AF-K2F741-F1
#
_entry.id   AF-K2F741-F1
#
_cell.length_a   1.000
_cell.length_b   1.000
_cell.length_c   1.000
_cell.angle_alpha   90.00
_cell.angle_beta   90.00
_cell.angle_gamma   90.00
#
_symmetry.space_group_name_H-M   'P 1'
#
loop_
_entity.id
_entity.type
_entity.pdbx_description
1 polymer ?
#
loop_
_entity_poly.entity_id
_entity_poly.type
_entity_poly.pdbx_seq_one_letter_code
_entity_poly.pdbx_strand_id
1 'polypeptide(L)'
;MWNIEKNENIIQKLEILAKQRFNDPEAKANKIKENLYSLETDWNINEFVDEKWKVIANPAIFSEYDHYKEYLGLAWYEEKKDWNLLKMYRLKDWKEIGKYSLEYFQIWVDINFYEWYRLAHLSVNNRLSINQLKRLLPRLIEAWSFRIKDLVPFLKRKQISEPDFEKELPKLRELLKTQVMDVRLEKIKDEITESEIKSYLENWHISKDLARELYDLLKLREEKKKNKEIEEWAIHSQTRTKTKEII
;
A
#
# COMPACT_ATOMS: atom_id res chain seq x y z
N MET A 1 -28.88 -4.88 -19.21
CA MET A 1 -28.22 -5.73 -20.22
C MET A 1 -27.00 -5.08 -20.90
N TRP A 2 -26.75 -3.77 -20.80
CA TRP A 2 -25.63 -3.08 -21.49
C TRP A 2 -24.23 -3.21 -20.84
N ASN A 3 -24.12 -3.79 -19.64
CA ASN A 3 -22.85 -3.89 -18.91
C ASN A 3 -22.11 -5.23 -19.10
N ILE A 4 -22.72 -6.23 -19.71
CA ILE A 4 -22.11 -7.56 -19.86
C ILE A 4 -21.21 -7.57 -21.11
N GLU A 5 -21.72 -7.13 -22.26
CA GLU A 5 -20.98 -7.09 -23.54
C GLU A 5 -19.73 -6.19 -23.50
N LYS A 6 -19.79 -5.07 -22.78
CA LYS A 6 -18.63 -4.15 -22.65
C LYS A 6 -17.50 -4.76 -21.81
N ASN A 7 -17.83 -5.58 -20.81
CA ASN A 7 -16.84 -6.23 -19.94
C ASN A 7 -16.16 -7.42 -20.62
N GLU A 8 -16.90 -8.22 -21.40
CA GLU A 8 -16.34 -9.35 -22.16
C GLU A 8 -15.31 -8.87 -23.19
N ASN A 9 -15.58 -7.74 -23.84
CA ASN A 9 -14.65 -7.12 -24.79
C ASN A 9 -13.32 -6.68 -24.14
N ILE A 10 -13.38 -6.11 -22.93
CA ILE A 10 -12.17 -5.70 -22.20
C ILE A 10 -11.35 -6.92 -21.77
N ILE A 11 -11.98 -7.96 -21.21
CA ILE A 11 -11.26 -9.17 -20.78
C ILE A 11 -10.54 -9.81 -21.96
N GLN A 12 -11.22 -10.02 -23.10
CA GLN A 12 -10.61 -10.58 -24.30
C GLN A 12 -9.43 -9.73 -24.81
N LYS A 13 -9.57 -8.40 -24.81
CA LYS A 13 -8.48 -7.49 -25.16
C LYS A 13 -7.28 -7.65 -24.23
N LEU A 14 -7.51 -7.68 -22.92
CA LEU A 14 -6.45 -7.87 -21.93
C LEU A 14 -5.79 -9.24 -22.07
N GLU A 15 -6.54 -10.30 -22.36
CA GLU A 15 -5.97 -11.62 -22.63
C GLU A 15 -5.05 -11.64 -23.84
N ILE A 16 -5.47 -11.04 -24.97
CA ILE A 16 -4.63 -10.94 -26.17
C ILE A 16 -3.32 -10.22 -25.86
N LEU A 17 -3.40 -9.10 -25.13
CA LEU A 17 -2.22 -8.34 -24.72
C LEU A 17 -1.33 -9.13 -23.74
N ALA A 18 -1.91 -9.91 -22.84
CA ALA A 18 -1.18 -10.74 -21.87
C ALA A 18 -0.39 -11.83 -22.60
N LYS A 19 -1.03 -12.52 -23.54
CA LYS A 19 -0.40 -13.58 -24.34
C LYS A 19 0.80 -13.05 -25.12
N GLN A 20 0.68 -11.84 -25.67
CA GLN A 20 1.78 -11.17 -26.37
C GLN A 20 2.90 -10.73 -25.42
N ARG A 21 2.57 -10.09 -24.30
CA ARG A 21 3.54 -9.55 -23.33
C ARG A 21 4.34 -10.65 -22.64
N PHE A 22 3.66 -11.70 -22.18
CA PHE A 22 4.29 -12.79 -21.44
C PHE A 22 4.80 -13.91 -22.36
N ASN A 23 4.50 -13.84 -23.66
CA ASN A 23 4.81 -14.90 -24.62
C ASN A 23 4.27 -16.26 -24.17
N ASP A 24 3.05 -16.26 -23.62
CA ASP A 24 2.36 -17.44 -23.09
C ASP A 24 0.95 -17.53 -23.69
N PRO A 25 0.65 -18.53 -24.54
CA PRO A 25 -0.67 -18.70 -25.14
C PRO A 25 -1.78 -19.02 -24.11
N GLU A 26 -1.42 -19.48 -22.91
CA GLU A 26 -2.34 -19.81 -21.81
C GLU A 26 -2.61 -18.63 -20.88
N ALA A 27 -2.03 -17.45 -21.16
CA ALA A 27 -2.25 -16.27 -20.34
C ALA A 27 -3.73 -15.86 -20.30
N LYS A 28 -4.23 -15.55 -19.09
CA LYS A 28 -5.64 -15.23 -18.83
C LYS A 28 -5.78 -13.87 -18.15
N ALA A 29 -6.94 -13.23 -18.36
CA ALA A 29 -7.32 -12.03 -17.65
C ALA A 29 -8.61 -12.31 -16.86
N ASN A 30 -8.58 -12.05 -15.55
CA ASN A 30 -9.74 -12.23 -14.69
C ASN A 30 -10.16 -10.89 -14.09
N LYS A 31 -11.45 -10.57 -14.15
CA LYS A 31 -11.98 -9.35 -13.52
C LYS A 31 -12.10 -9.54 -12.01
N ILE A 32 -11.49 -8.64 -11.25
CA ILE A 32 -11.61 -8.58 -9.78
C ILE A 32 -12.75 -7.63 -9.39
N LYS A 33 -12.72 -6.41 -9.95
CA LYS A 33 -13.76 -5.38 -9.82
C LYS A 33 -13.71 -4.46 -11.04
N GLU A 34 -14.59 -3.45 -11.08
CA GLU A 34 -14.50 -2.41 -12.10
C GLU A 34 -13.10 -1.75 -12.08
N ASN A 35 -12.48 -1.65 -13.26
CA ASN A 35 -11.12 -1.12 -13.46
C ASN A 35 -9.99 -1.85 -12.71
N LEU A 36 -10.19 -3.12 -12.35
CA LEU A 36 -9.15 -3.97 -11.77
C LEU A 36 -9.26 -5.39 -12.30
N TYR A 37 -8.22 -5.81 -13.01
CA TYR A 37 -8.10 -7.12 -13.62
C TYR A 37 -6.78 -7.76 -13.21
N SER A 38 -6.75 -9.07 -13.00
CA SER A 38 -5.53 -9.83 -12.80
C SER A 38 -5.12 -10.52 -14.09
N LEU A 39 -3.84 -10.48 -14.42
CA LEU A 39 -3.23 -11.20 -15.53
C LEU A 39 -2.45 -12.39 -14.98
N GLU A 40 -2.72 -13.57 -15.51
CA GLU A 40 -2.23 -14.86 -15.00
C GLU A 40 -1.49 -15.64 -16.07
N THR A 41 -0.35 -16.23 -15.70
CA THR A 41 0.38 -17.26 -16.45
C THR A 41 0.72 -18.39 -15.49
N ASP A 42 0.80 -19.64 -15.96
CA ASP A 42 1.18 -20.79 -15.12
C ASP A 42 0.47 -20.85 -13.75
N TRP A 43 -0.85 -20.56 -13.75
CA TRP A 43 -1.72 -20.57 -12.56
C TRP A 43 -1.46 -19.49 -11.50
N ASN A 44 -0.49 -18.61 -11.74
CA ASN A 44 -0.08 -17.52 -10.86
C ASN A 44 -0.45 -16.15 -11.44
N ILE A 45 -0.90 -15.25 -10.58
CA ILE A 45 -1.15 -13.86 -10.99
C ILE A 45 0.20 -13.15 -11.11
N ASN A 46 0.53 -12.63 -12.28
CA ASN A 46 1.77 -11.89 -12.53
C ASN A 46 1.58 -10.39 -12.32
N GLU A 47 0.46 -9.85 -12.81
CA GLU A 47 0.20 -8.41 -12.81
C GLU A 47 -1.28 -8.14 -12.49
N PHE A 48 -1.54 -7.05 -11.78
CA PHE A 48 -2.86 -6.42 -11.72
C PHE A 48 -2.86 -5.17 -12.58
N VAL A 49 -3.87 -5.01 -13.43
CA VAL A 49 -3.97 -3.91 -14.40
C VAL A 49 -5.33 -3.24 -14.37
N ASP A 50 -5.40 -2.00 -14.84
CA ASP A 50 -6.67 -1.36 -15.19
C ASP A 50 -7.15 -1.74 -16.61
N GLU A 51 -8.31 -1.22 -17.02
CA GLU A 51 -8.88 -1.45 -18.35
C GLU A 51 -8.01 -0.91 -19.52
N LYS A 52 -7.02 -0.06 -19.22
CA LYS A 52 -6.12 0.58 -20.18
C LYS A 52 -4.73 -0.08 -20.20
N TRP A 53 -4.54 -1.24 -19.55
CA TRP A 53 -3.25 -1.92 -19.42
C TRP A 53 -2.25 -1.21 -18.49
N LYS A 54 -2.69 -0.28 -17.65
CA LYS A 54 -1.80 0.31 -16.64
C LYS A 54 -1.59 -0.69 -15.52
N VAL A 55 -0.35 -1.10 -15.31
CA VAL A 55 0.03 -1.96 -14.16
C VAL A 55 -0.19 -1.19 -12.85
N ILE A 56 -1.00 -1.79 -11.98
CA ILE A 56 -1.32 -1.29 -10.64
C ILE A 56 -0.47 -1.99 -9.59
N ALA A 57 -0.26 -3.31 -9.73
CA ALA A 57 0.62 -4.11 -8.87
C ALA A 57 1.26 -5.24 -9.69
N ASN A 58 2.48 -5.63 -9.34
CA ASN A 58 3.20 -6.72 -10.02
C ASN A 58 3.62 -7.78 -8.99
N PRO A 59 2.70 -8.70 -8.61
CA PRO A 59 2.99 -9.79 -7.70
C PRO A 59 4.27 -10.57 -8.01
N ALA A 60 4.55 -10.87 -9.29
CA ALA A 60 5.74 -11.62 -9.68
C ALA A 60 7.03 -10.94 -9.22
N ILE A 61 7.12 -9.62 -9.38
CA ILE A 61 8.25 -8.82 -8.88
C ILE A 61 8.23 -8.73 -7.34
N PHE A 62 7.05 -8.51 -6.75
CA PHE A 62 6.94 -8.27 -5.32
C PHE A 62 7.25 -9.50 -4.47
N SER A 63 6.98 -10.71 -4.99
CA SER A 63 7.36 -11.97 -4.34
C SER A 63 8.87 -12.20 -4.29
N GLU A 64 9.64 -11.51 -5.13
CA GLU A 64 11.10 -11.61 -5.18
C GLU A 64 11.81 -10.63 -4.24
N TYR A 65 11.08 -9.77 -3.52
CA TYR A 65 11.68 -8.84 -2.57
C TYR A 65 12.36 -9.57 -1.41
N ASP A 66 13.56 -9.12 -1.02
CA ASP A 66 14.36 -9.72 0.06
C ASP A 66 13.60 -9.87 1.39
N HIS A 67 12.66 -8.97 1.64
CA HIS A 67 11.86 -8.90 2.87
C HIS A 67 10.40 -9.35 2.67
N TYR A 68 10.08 -10.06 1.58
CA TYR A 68 8.72 -10.46 1.21
C TYR A 68 7.92 -11.09 2.38
N LYS A 69 8.52 -12.05 3.10
CA LYS A 69 7.85 -12.73 4.23
C LYS A 69 7.56 -11.80 5.40
N GLU A 70 8.46 -10.86 5.67
CA GLU A 70 8.26 -9.85 6.71
C GLU A 70 7.11 -8.92 6.35
N TYR A 71 7.06 -8.47 5.08
CA TYR A 71 5.99 -7.62 4.57
C TYR A 71 4.63 -8.31 4.57
N LEU A 72 4.59 -9.60 4.25
CA LEU A 72 3.39 -10.42 4.43
C LEU A 72 2.93 -10.43 5.89
N GLY A 73 3.87 -10.66 6.83
CA GLY A 73 3.58 -10.61 8.26
C GLY A 73 3.01 -9.26 8.70
N LEU A 74 3.61 -8.15 8.26
CA LEU A 74 3.09 -6.80 8.49
C LEU A 74 1.72 -6.56 7.83
N ALA A 75 1.48 -7.16 6.67
CA ALA A 75 0.17 -7.14 6.03
C ALA A 75 -0.87 -7.99 6.80
N TRP A 76 -0.45 -8.85 7.74
CA TRP A 76 -1.24 -9.84 8.48
C TRP A 76 -1.58 -11.11 7.69
N TYR A 77 -0.67 -11.51 6.81
CA TYR A 77 -0.84 -12.70 5.98
C TYR A 77 0.40 -13.59 6.01
N GLU A 78 0.20 -14.83 5.62
CA GLU A 78 1.25 -15.81 5.40
C GLU A 78 0.96 -16.56 4.10
N GLU A 79 2.00 -16.75 3.29
CA GLU A 79 1.94 -17.62 2.13
C GLU A 79 2.40 -19.03 2.51
N LYS A 80 1.58 -20.03 2.18
CA LYS A 80 1.93 -21.44 2.34
C LYS A 80 1.87 -22.14 0.99
N LYS A 81 2.85 -23.01 0.76
CA LYS A 81 2.86 -23.91 -0.39
C LYS A 81 2.00 -25.12 -0.07
N ASP A 82 0.91 -25.29 -0.82
CA ASP A 82 0.02 -26.45 -0.76
C ASP A 82 0.19 -27.22 -2.08
N TRP A 83 0.99 -28.30 -2.03
CA TRP A 83 1.45 -29.04 -3.21
C TRP A 83 2.18 -28.15 -4.23
N ASN A 84 1.52 -27.82 -5.34
CA ASN A 84 2.06 -26.99 -6.42
C ASN A 84 1.46 -25.59 -6.45
N LEU A 85 0.61 -25.22 -5.48
CA LEU A 85 -0.07 -23.92 -5.44
C LEU A 85 0.40 -23.11 -4.23
N LEU A 86 0.74 -21.84 -4.48
CA LEU A 86 0.97 -20.87 -3.42
C LEU A 86 -0.38 -20.31 -2.98
N LYS A 87 -0.70 -20.50 -1.70
CA LYS A 87 -1.95 -20.06 -1.08
C LYS A 87 -1.66 -19.03 -0.01
N MET A 88 -2.50 -18.01 0.02
CA MET A 88 -2.38 -16.90 0.97
C MET A 88 -3.40 -17.09 2.10
N TYR A 89 -2.94 -16.95 3.35
CA TYR A 89 -3.75 -17.12 4.54
C TYR A 89 -3.70 -15.85 5.39
N ARG A 90 -4.83 -15.45 5.95
CA ARG A 90 -4.88 -14.38 6.94
C ARG A 90 -4.45 -14.90 8.31
N LEU A 91 -3.53 -14.21 8.97
CA LEU A 91 -2.95 -14.65 10.25
C LEU A 91 -3.95 -14.64 11.42
N LYS A 92 -4.97 -13.78 11.37
CA LYS A 92 -5.96 -13.65 12.47
C LYS A 92 -6.81 -14.91 12.66
N ASP A 93 -7.24 -15.53 11.57
CA ASP A 93 -8.26 -16.59 11.54
C ASP A 93 -7.85 -17.80 10.69
N TRP A 94 -6.65 -17.78 10.10
CA TRP A 94 -6.14 -18.78 9.16
C TRP A 94 -7.06 -19.01 7.96
N LYS A 95 -7.85 -18.00 7.57
CA LYS A 95 -8.73 -18.09 6.40
C LYS A 95 -7.90 -17.98 5.12
N GLU A 96 -8.10 -18.93 4.21
CA GLU A 96 -7.55 -18.87 2.84
C GLU A 96 -8.17 -17.68 2.08
N ILE A 97 -7.31 -16.89 1.44
CA ILE A 97 -7.70 -15.73 0.64
C ILE A 97 -7.72 -16.13 -0.83
N GLY A 98 -8.89 -16.00 -1.45
CA GLY A 98 -9.05 -16.33 -2.86
C GLY A 98 -8.23 -15.41 -3.76
N LYS A 99 -7.47 -15.99 -4.71
CA LYS A 99 -6.55 -15.25 -5.59
C LYS A 99 -7.20 -14.13 -6.43
N TYR A 100 -8.48 -14.26 -6.77
CA TYR A 100 -9.23 -13.24 -7.53
C TYR A 100 -10.07 -12.31 -6.64
N SER A 101 -9.68 -12.14 -5.37
CA SER A 101 -10.38 -11.24 -4.44
C SER A 101 -9.72 -9.88 -4.36
N LEU A 102 -10.51 -8.86 -3.97
CA LEU A 102 -9.97 -7.53 -3.67
C LEU A 102 -8.99 -7.58 -2.49
N GLU A 103 -9.22 -8.46 -1.52
CA GLU A 103 -8.32 -8.67 -0.40
C GLU A 103 -6.95 -9.17 -0.88
N TYR A 104 -6.92 -10.16 -1.76
CA TYR A 104 -5.67 -10.65 -2.35
C TYR A 104 -4.88 -9.55 -3.07
N PHE A 105 -5.57 -8.70 -3.86
CA PHE A 105 -4.94 -7.52 -4.47
C PHE A 105 -4.36 -6.56 -3.42
N GLN A 106 -5.10 -6.29 -2.34
CA GLN A 106 -4.67 -5.37 -1.29
C GLN A 106 -3.40 -5.87 -0.58
N ILE A 107 -3.21 -7.18 -0.44
CA ILE A 107 -1.97 -7.76 0.12
C ILE A 107 -0.75 -7.30 -0.68
N TRP A 108 -0.81 -7.38 -2.00
CA TRP A 108 0.29 -6.96 -2.88
C TRP A 108 0.56 -5.46 -2.83
N VAL A 109 -0.52 -4.66 -2.71
CA VAL A 109 -0.40 -3.21 -2.52
C VAL A 109 0.27 -2.88 -1.19
N ASP A 110 -0.04 -3.62 -0.12
CA ASP A 110 0.59 -3.47 1.20
C ASP A 110 2.07 -3.86 1.14
N ILE A 111 2.43 -4.98 0.49
CA ILE A 111 3.82 -5.41 0.31
C ILE A 111 4.64 -4.35 -0.41
N ASN A 112 4.13 -3.83 -1.53
CA ASN A 112 4.80 -2.76 -2.27
C ASN A 112 4.96 -1.49 -1.41
N PHE A 113 3.93 -1.14 -0.63
CA PHE A 113 4.02 -0.02 0.32
C PHE A 113 5.19 -0.20 1.32
N TYR A 114 5.33 -1.39 1.92
CA TYR A 114 6.40 -1.65 2.89
C TYR A 114 7.78 -1.67 2.25
N GLU A 115 7.95 -2.21 1.04
CA GLU A 115 9.24 -2.15 0.34
C GLU A 115 9.64 -0.70 0.04
N TRP A 116 8.73 0.11 -0.51
CA TRP A 116 9.04 1.50 -0.78
C TRP A 116 9.28 2.33 0.49
N TYR A 117 8.56 2.01 1.57
CA TYR A 117 8.83 2.60 2.88
C TYR A 117 10.26 2.30 3.34
N ARG A 118 10.67 1.02 3.27
CA ARG A 118 12.03 0.60 3.63
C ARG A 118 13.07 1.29 2.75
N LEU A 119 12.87 1.31 1.44
CA LEU A 119 13.79 1.96 0.50
C LEU A 119 13.91 3.46 0.76
N ALA A 120 12.82 4.16 1.08
CA ALA A 120 12.84 5.55 1.48
C ALA A 120 13.68 5.76 2.75
N HIS A 121 13.40 4.99 3.79
CA HIS A 121 14.11 5.05 5.06
C HIS A 121 15.62 4.77 4.90
N LEU A 122 15.99 3.75 4.13
CA LEU A 122 17.39 3.45 3.82
C LEU A 122 18.04 4.59 3.01
N SER A 123 17.33 5.18 2.05
CA SER A 123 17.84 6.29 1.25
C SER A 123 18.11 7.53 2.09
N VAL A 124 17.23 7.82 3.05
CA VAL A 124 17.38 8.91 4.02
C VAL A 124 18.55 8.64 4.96
N ASN A 125 18.76 7.41 5.42
CA ASN A 125 19.81 7.11 6.39
C ASN A 125 21.20 6.93 5.77
N ASN A 126 21.31 6.34 4.57
CA ASN A 126 22.58 5.95 3.97
C ASN A 126 23.27 7.03 3.11
N ARG A 127 22.88 8.30 3.24
CA ARG A 127 23.41 9.45 2.48
C ARG A 127 23.84 9.10 1.04
N LEU A 128 22.85 8.83 0.19
CA LEU A 128 23.09 8.52 -1.22
C LEU A 128 23.94 9.58 -1.93
N SER A 129 24.74 9.19 -2.92
CA SER A 129 25.34 10.17 -3.83
C SER A 129 24.24 10.93 -4.61
N ILE A 130 24.54 12.13 -5.10
CA ILE A 130 23.59 12.92 -5.91
C ILE A 130 23.12 12.13 -7.14
N ASN A 131 24.02 11.38 -7.79
CA ASN A 131 23.68 10.57 -8.96
C ASN A 131 22.75 9.39 -8.63
N GLN A 132 22.96 8.72 -7.50
CA GLN A 132 22.04 7.68 -7.02
C GLN A 132 20.68 8.29 -6.68
N LEU A 133 20.66 9.40 -5.96
CA LEU A 133 19.42 10.09 -5.59
C LEU A 133 18.63 10.54 -6.82
N LYS A 134 19.28 11.16 -7.83
CA LYS A 134 18.61 11.59 -9.07
C LYS A 134 17.88 10.47 -9.79
N ARG A 135 18.41 9.23 -9.73
CA ARG A 135 17.77 8.05 -10.34
C ARG A 135 16.63 7.51 -9.49
N LEU A 136 16.76 7.56 -8.17
CA LEU A 136 15.82 6.92 -7.23
C LEU A 136 14.67 7.85 -6.81
N LEU A 137 14.94 9.14 -6.65
CA LEU A 137 14.01 10.12 -6.10
C LEU A 137 12.66 10.21 -6.85
N PRO A 138 12.60 10.18 -8.19
CA PRO A 138 11.32 10.18 -8.89
C PRO A 138 10.42 9.00 -8.48
N ARG A 139 11.01 7.82 -8.28
CA ARG A 139 10.28 6.62 -7.84
C ARG A 139 9.85 6.72 -6.38
N LEU A 140 10.71 7.29 -5.52
CA LEU A 140 10.35 7.55 -4.12
C LEU A 140 9.16 8.51 -4.02
N ILE A 141 9.16 9.61 -4.77
CA ILE A 141 8.06 10.60 -4.76
C ILE A 141 6.75 10.00 -5.29
N GLU A 142 6.82 9.01 -6.18
CA GLU A 142 5.65 8.25 -6.64
C GLU A 142 5.15 7.22 -5.64
N ALA A 143 5.98 6.82 -4.68
CA ALA A 143 5.61 5.83 -3.70
C ALA A 143 4.66 6.42 -2.65
N TRP A 144 3.57 5.69 -2.39
CA TRP A 144 2.55 6.08 -1.41
C TRP A 144 3.10 6.26 0.01
N SER A 145 4.17 5.54 0.38
CA SER A 145 4.78 5.62 1.70
C SER A 145 5.72 6.82 1.89
N PHE A 146 6.12 7.50 0.80
CA PHE A 146 7.05 8.63 0.87
C PHE A 146 6.33 9.92 1.24
N ARG A 147 6.92 10.69 2.15
CA ARG A 147 6.32 11.90 2.73
C ARG A 147 7.24 13.09 2.66
N ILE A 148 6.69 14.26 2.98
CA ILE A 148 7.44 15.51 3.08
C ILE A 148 8.63 15.35 4.03
N LYS A 149 8.45 14.71 5.20
CA LYS A 149 9.55 14.45 6.15
C LYS A 149 10.70 13.64 5.56
N ASP A 150 10.46 12.80 4.55
CA ASP A 150 11.48 11.97 3.91
C ASP A 150 12.25 12.76 2.84
N LEU A 151 11.61 13.76 2.23
CA LEU A 151 12.23 14.66 1.27
C LEU A 151 13.14 15.71 1.96
N VAL A 152 12.73 16.21 3.13
CA VAL A 152 13.43 17.27 3.89
C VAL A 152 14.91 16.98 4.15
N PRO A 153 15.33 15.77 4.56
CA PRO A 153 16.75 15.42 4.73
C PRO A 153 17.59 15.64 3.47
N PHE A 154 17.06 15.38 2.28
CA PHE A 154 17.79 15.59 1.03
C PHE A 154 18.02 17.07 0.76
N LEU A 155 17.03 17.93 1.08
CA LEU A 155 17.17 19.38 1.00
C LEU A 155 18.22 19.90 1.99
N LYS A 156 18.10 19.51 3.27
CA LYS A 156 19.03 19.91 4.34
C LYS A 156 20.49 19.55 4.03
N ARG A 157 20.69 18.42 3.34
CA ARG A 157 22.02 17.93 2.92
C ARG A 157 22.49 18.48 1.57
N LYS A 158 21.71 19.38 0.94
CA LYS A 158 21.97 19.95 -0.39
C LYS A 158 22.10 18.88 -1.50
N GLN A 159 21.39 17.76 -1.35
CA GLN A 159 21.32 16.72 -2.38
C GLN A 159 20.25 17.03 -3.44
N ILE A 160 19.28 17.88 -3.09
CA ILE A 160 18.32 18.53 -3.98
C ILE A 160 18.35 20.04 -3.72
N SER A 161 17.91 20.83 -4.71
CA SER A 161 17.79 22.28 -4.58
C SER A 161 16.43 22.68 -3.98
N GLU A 162 16.31 23.92 -3.49
CA GLU A 162 15.03 24.47 -3.03
C GLU A 162 13.96 24.44 -4.15
N PRO A 163 14.27 24.84 -5.41
CA PRO A 163 13.29 24.72 -6.50
C PRO A 163 12.85 23.28 -6.77
N ASP A 164 13.76 22.30 -6.69
CA ASP A 164 13.41 20.89 -6.85
C ASP A 164 12.52 20.41 -5.70
N PHE A 165 12.77 20.87 -4.47
CA PHE A 165 11.93 20.55 -3.32
C PHE A 165 10.50 21.10 -3.50
N GLU A 166 10.38 22.39 -3.81
CA GLU A 166 9.10 23.07 -4.00
C GLU A 166 8.29 22.49 -5.15
N LYS A 167 8.95 22.02 -6.21
CA LYS A 167 8.31 21.36 -7.35
C LYS A 167 7.58 20.08 -6.94
N GLU A 168 8.14 19.31 -6.01
CA GLU A 168 7.62 17.99 -5.64
C GLU A 168 6.62 18.05 -4.47
N LEU A 169 6.64 19.14 -3.69
CA LEU A 169 5.72 19.35 -2.56
C LEU A 169 4.22 19.19 -2.90
N PRO A 170 3.68 19.75 -4.00
CA PRO A 170 2.25 19.60 -4.34
C PRO A 170 1.80 18.14 -4.37
N LYS A 171 2.61 17.26 -4.97
CA LYS A 171 2.30 15.83 -5.08
C LYS A 171 2.31 15.14 -3.72
N LEU A 172 3.26 15.49 -2.85
CA LEU A 172 3.31 14.95 -1.49
C LEU A 172 2.15 15.47 -0.63
N ARG A 173 1.71 16.72 -0.81
CA ARG A 173 0.55 17.31 -0.11
C ARG A 173 -0.75 16.57 -0.42
N GLU A 174 -0.95 16.16 -1.66
CA GLU A 174 -2.14 15.41 -2.09
C GLU A 174 -2.30 14.08 -1.33
N LEU A 175 -1.20 13.45 -0.96
CA LEU A 175 -1.20 12.17 -0.24
C LEU A 175 -1.45 12.30 1.26
N LEU A 176 -1.18 13.47 1.87
CA LEU A 176 -1.21 13.64 3.33
C LEU A 176 -2.56 13.24 3.94
N LYS A 177 -3.68 13.64 3.32
CA LYS A 177 -5.03 13.33 3.83
C LYS A 177 -5.25 11.83 3.93
N THR A 178 -4.84 11.09 2.89
CA THR A 178 -4.99 9.64 2.87
C THR A 178 -3.99 8.95 3.80
N GLN A 179 -2.77 9.49 3.91
CA GLN A 179 -1.72 8.96 4.79
C GLN A 179 -2.06 9.13 6.27
N VAL A 180 -2.75 10.21 6.69
CA VAL A 180 -3.17 10.39 8.09
C VAL A 180 -4.00 9.21 8.57
N MET A 181 -4.86 8.67 7.69
CA MET A 181 -5.78 7.56 7.99
C MET A 181 -5.23 6.18 7.63
N ASP A 182 -3.98 6.08 7.18
CA ASP A 182 -3.44 4.86 6.61
C ASP A 182 -2.97 3.89 7.70
N VAL A 183 -3.72 2.79 7.86
CA VAL A 183 -3.43 1.73 8.86
C VAL A 183 -2.09 1.04 8.62
N ARG A 184 -1.50 1.13 7.42
CA ARG A 184 -0.17 0.56 7.15
C ARG A 184 0.93 1.33 7.87
N LEU A 185 0.77 2.65 8.02
CA LEU A 185 1.70 3.47 8.81
C LEU A 185 1.59 3.15 10.31
N GLU A 186 0.38 2.85 10.81
CA GLU A 186 0.19 2.41 12.20
C GLU A 186 0.91 1.10 12.50
N LYS A 187 0.84 0.13 11.58
CA LYS A 187 1.49 -1.19 11.71
C LYS A 187 3.01 -1.09 11.85
N ILE A 188 3.62 -0.08 11.25
CA ILE A 188 5.07 0.19 11.34
C ILE A 188 5.41 1.32 12.32
N LYS A 189 4.43 1.80 13.11
CA LYS A 189 4.57 2.86 14.11
C LYS A 189 5.15 4.16 13.55
N ASP A 190 4.75 4.49 12.33
CA ASP A 190 5.19 5.69 11.63
C ASP A 190 4.01 6.58 11.21
N GLU A 191 2.96 6.62 12.04
CA GLU A 191 1.80 7.46 11.82
C GLU A 191 2.17 8.94 11.65
N ILE A 192 1.36 9.66 10.86
CA ILE A 192 1.38 11.13 10.91
C ILE A 192 0.85 11.56 12.28
N THR A 193 1.62 12.41 12.96
CA THR A 193 1.33 12.94 14.29
C THR A 193 0.98 14.43 14.24
N GLU A 194 0.43 14.95 15.34
CA GLU A 194 0.23 16.39 15.53
C GLU A 194 1.54 17.18 15.41
N SER A 195 2.64 16.66 15.96
CA SER A 195 3.95 17.31 15.87
C SER A 195 4.49 17.36 14.43
N GLU A 196 4.22 16.33 13.62
CA GLU A 196 4.57 16.31 12.20
C GLU A 196 3.77 17.36 11.41
N ILE A 197 2.46 17.44 11.61
CA ILE A 197 1.59 18.45 10.96
C ILE A 197 2.02 19.87 11.37
N LYS A 198 2.28 20.09 12.67
CA LYS A 198 2.77 21.37 13.19
C LYS A 198 4.08 21.78 12.52
N SER A 199 5.03 20.85 12.42
CA SER A 199 6.30 21.07 11.75
C SER A 199 6.11 21.45 10.28
N TYR A 200 5.22 20.77 9.55
CA TYR A 200 4.93 21.12 8.15
C TYR A 200 4.33 22.53 8.02
N LEU A 201 3.47 22.94 8.95
CA LEU A 201 2.88 24.27 8.94
C LEU A 201 3.91 25.37 9.25
N GLU A 202 4.72 25.18 10.29
CA GLU A 202 5.75 26.14 10.72
C GLU A 202 6.84 26.35 9.66
N ASN A 203 7.15 25.31 8.89
CA ASN A 203 8.10 25.37 7.78
C ASN A 203 7.44 25.74 6.44
N TRP A 204 6.17 26.15 6.43
CA TRP A 204 5.42 26.53 5.22
C TRP A 204 5.31 25.42 4.16
N HIS A 205 5.54 24.16 4.54
CA HIS A 205 5.39 23.02 3.65
C HIS A 205 3.92 22.70 3.37
N ILE A 206 2.99 23.16 4.19
CA ILE A 206 1.54 23.06 3.97
C ILE A 206 0.85 24.38 4.30
N SER A 207 -0.35 24.61 3.74
CA SER A 207 -1.18 25.76 4.07
C SER A 207 -1.89 25.58 5.43
N LYS A 208 -2.36 26.68 6.00
CA LYS A 208 -3.18 26.66 7.23
C LYS A 208 -4.46 25.83 7.05
N ASP A 209 -5.09 25.93 5.89
CA ASP A 209 -6.33 25.21 5.59
C ASP A 209 -6.08 23.70 5.53
N LEU A 210 -5.03 23.27 4.84
CA LEU A 210 -4.65 21.86 4.80
C LEU A 210 -4.28 21.35 6.20
N ALA A 211 -3.53 22.12 6.99
CA ALA A 211 -3.20 21.73 8.36
C ALA A 211 -4.45 21.49 9.22
N ARG A 212 -5.46 22.37 9.10
CA ARG A 212 -6.75 22.21 9.80
C ARG A 212 -7.45 20.91 9.42
N GLU A 213 -7.55 20.62 8.12
CA GLU A 213 -8.15 19.38 7.64
C GLU A 213 -7.38 18.13 8.14
N LEU A 214 -6.05 18.18 8.19
CA LEU A 214 -5.24 17.08 8.70
C LEU A 214 -5.43 16.87 10.21
N TYR A 215 -5.60 17.94 11.00
CA TYR A 215 -5.95 17.81 12.42
C TYR A 215 -7.33 17.20 12.64
N ASP A 216 -8.33 17.58 11.83
CA ASP A 216 -9.67 16.99 11.90
C ASP A 216 -9.63 15.50 11.56
N LEU A 217 -8.86 15.10 10.55
CA LEU A 217 -8.63 13.69 10.21
C LEU A 217 -7.89 12.93 11.31
N LEU A 218 -6.88 13.56 11.92
CA LEU A 218 -6.14 12.97 13.03
C LEU A 218 -7.08 12.67 14.20
N LYS A 219 -7.92 13.64 14.58
CA LYS A 219 -8.93 13.47 15.62
C LYS A 219 -9.90 12.33 15.30
N LEU A 220 -10.40 12.27 14.06
CA LEU A 220 -11.27 11.18 13.60
C LEU A 220 -10.60 9.81 13.71
N ARG A 221 -9.31 9.71 13.38
CA ARG A 221 -8.54 8.46 13.53
C ARG A 221 -8.45 8.04 14.99
N GLU A 222 -8.09 8.96 15.89
CA GLU A 222 -7.98 8.66 17.32
C GLU A 222 -9.33 8.26 17.93
N GLU A 223 -10.43 8.89 17.50
CA GLU A 223 -11.79 8.48 17.89
C GLU A 223 -12.12 7.07 17.42
N LYS A 224 -11.76 6.71 16.17
CA LYS A 224 -11.93 5.34 15.64
C LYS A 224 -11.09 4.31 16.42
N LYS A 225 -9.84 4.64 16.76
CA LYS A 225 -8.97 3.78 17.58
C LYS A 225 -9.60 3.52 18.94
N LYS A 226 -10.04 4.58 19.63
CA LYS A 226 -10.70 4.48 20.94
C LYS A 226 -11.98 3.63 20.89
N ASN A 227 -12.81 3.83 19.86
CA ASN A 227 -14.04 3.03 19.70
C ASN A 227 -13.74 1.54 19.51
N LYS A 228 -12.73 1.22 18.70
CA LYS A 228 -12.27 -0.15 18.49
C LYS A 228 -11.75 -0.79 19.80
N GLU A 229 -10.99 -0.05 20.59
CA GLU A 229 -10.52 -0.52 21.91
C GLU A 229 -11.69 -0.79 22.87
N ILE A 230 -12.72 0.06 22.87
CA ILE A 230 -13.94 -0.14 23.67
C ILE A 230 -14.68 -1.41 23.21
N GLU A 231 -14.83 -1.62 21.92
CA GLU A 231 -15.45 -2.84 21.36
C GLU A 231 -14.67 -4.10 21.72
N GLU A 232 -13.34 -4.08 21.57
CA GLU A 232 -12.48 -5.20 21.95
C GLU A 232 -12.56 -5.50 23.45
N TRP A 233 -12.60 -4.46 24.30
CA TRP A 233 -12.76 -4.61 25.74
C TRP A 233 -14.15 -5.17 26.12
N ALA A 234 -15.21 -4.73 25.44
CA ALA A 234 -16.56 -5.24 25.62
C ALA A 234 -16.64 -6.74 25.25
N ILE A 235 -16.01 -7.16 24.16
CA ILE A 235 -15.93 -8.57 23.75
C ILE A 235 -15.15 -9.39 24.79
N HIS A 236 -13.99 -8.90 25.26
CA HIS A 236 -13.16 -9.60 26.24
C HIS A 236 -13.86 -9.73 27.60
N SER A 237 -14.57 -8.70 28.05
CA SER A 237 -15.33 -8.73 29.30
C SER A 237 -16.48 -9.74 29.24
N GLN A 238 -17.25 -9.77 28.15
CA GLN A 238 -18.32 -10.77 27.96
C GLN A 238 -17.78 -12.21 27.88
N THR A 239 -16.63 -12.40 27.24
CA THR A 239 -15.98 -13.72 27.14
C THR A 239 -15.50 -14.21 28.50
N ARG A 240 -14.92 -13.33 29.33
CA ARG A 240 -14.48 -13.67 30.71
C ARG A 240 -15.64 -14.03 31.64
N THR A 241 -16.79 -13.39 31.50
CA THR A 241 -17.99 -13.71 32.31
C THR A 241 -18.51 -15.11 31.98
N LYS A 242 -18.58 -15.46 30.69
CA LYS A 242 -19.00 -16.80 30.24
C LYS A 242 -18.04 -17.92 30.65
N THR A 243 -16.72 -17.69 30.65
CA THR A 243 -15.75 -18.70 31.09
C THR A 243 -15.82 -18.97 32.60
N LYS A 244 -16.23 -17.99 33.41
CA LYS A 244 -16.42 -18.17 34.87
C LYS A 244 -17.73 -18.89 35.24
N GLU A 245 -18.73 -18.88 34.36
CA GLU A 245 -19.99 -19.61 34.58
C GLU A 245 -19.91 -21.10 34.20
N ILE A 246 -18.79 -21.54 33.61
CA ILE A 246 -18.58 -22.92 33.13
C ILE A 246 -17.61 -23.71 34.05
N ILE A 247 -17.09 -23.11 35.13
CA ILE A 247 -16.20 -23.76 36.12
C ILE A 247 -16.93 -23.96 37.44
#